data_AF-A0A8D2D3A3-F1
#
_entry.id   AF-A0A8D2D3A3-F1
#
_cell.length_a   1.000
_cell.length_b   1.000
_cell.length_c   1.000
_cell.angle_alpha   90.00
_cell.angle_beta   90.00
_cell.angle_gamma   90.00
#
_symmetry.space_group_name_H-M   'P 1'
#
loop_
_entity.id
_entity.type
_entity.pdbx_description
1 polymer ?
#
loop_
_entity_poly.entity_id
_entity_poly.type
_entity_poly.pdbx_seq_one_letter_code
_entity_poly.pdbx_strand_id
1 'polypeptide(L)'
;MEFVFLAYPSCPELRALSFLGVSMAYAFIITGNVLIVVSIQREARLHVPMYYFLGSLSGVEICYTAVVVPHILANTLQSEKTITLLGCATQMVFFIGLGSADCFILAVMAYDRYVAICHPLQYPLIMTLTVCVRLVVASVVTGLFLSLQLVAFIFSLPFCQAPGIQHFFCDVPPIMSLVCANSHFHELSVLVAATLAIAVPFFLIATSYAFIVTAVLKMRSAAGRRRAFSTCSSHLTVVSLQYGCCAFVYLRPSSSHHPRQDQLISLVYTLGTPLLNPLIYTLRNSEMKGAIGKVLARNCGFLRG
;
A
#
# COMPACT_ATOMS: atom_id res chain seq x y z
N MET A 1 22.59 -11.64 16.31
CA MET A 1 22.68 -12.13 14.92
C MET A 1 22.40 -10.94 14.01
N GLU A 2 23.25 -10.73 13.03
CA GLU A 2 23.08 -9.66 12.03
C GLU A 2 22.85 -10.30 10.67
N PHE A 3 21.96 -9.70 9.89
CA PHE A 3 21.75 -10.09 8.50
C PHE A 3 22.45 -9.10 7.58
N VAL A 4 23.08 -9.60 6.53
CA VAL A 4 23.76 -8.84 5.48
C VAL A 4 22.91 -8.83 4.22
N PHE A 5 22.64 -7.66 3.66
CA PHE A 5 21.93 -7.56 2.38
C PHE A 5 22.87 -7.77 1.19
N LEU A 6 22.56 -8.77 0.37
CA LEU A 6 23.32 -9.15 -0.82
C LEU A 6 22.76 -8.57 -2.12
N ALA A 7 21.60 -7.90 -2.08
CA ALA A 7 20.92 -7.40 -3.28
C ALA A 7 21.48 -6.08 -3.84
N TYR A 8 22.38 -5.40 -3.13
CA TYR A 8 22.84 -4.08 -3.52
C TYR A 8 23.93 -4.14 -4.61
N PRO A 9 23.87 -3.28 -5.64
CA PRO A 9 24.81 -3.30 -6.76
C PRO A 9 26.25 -3.03 -6.32
N SER A 10 27.16 -3.88 -6.78
CA SER A 10 28.60 -3.76 -6.54
C SER A 10 29.23 -2.63 -7.36
N CYS A 11 28.69 -2.36 -8.56
CA CYS A 11 29.19 -1.31 -9.46
C CYS A 11 28.81 0.10 -8.95
N PRO A 12 29.76 1.06 -8.90
CA PRO A 12 29.51 2.42 -8.39
C PRO A 12 28.43 3.18 -9.17
N GLU A 13 28.42 3.06 -10.50
CA GLU A 13 27.47 3.75 -11.39
C GLU A 13 26.04 3.26 -11.17
N LEU A 14 25.85 1.94 -11.07
CA LEU A 14 24.53 1.34 -10.82
C LEU A 14 24.03 1.63 -9.39
N ARG A 15 24.94 1.77 -8.43
CA ARG A 15 24.64 2.21 -7.06
C ARG A 15 24.17 3.66 -7.04
N ALA A 16 24.85 4.56 -7.75
CA ALA A 16 24.42 5.95 -7.88
C ALA A 16 23.05 6.07 -8.58
N LEU A 17 22.84 5.30 -9.66
CA LEU A 17 21.57 5.28 -10.39
C LEU A 17 20.41 4.77 -9.54
N SER A 18 20.61 3.67 -8.80
CA SER A 18 19.58 3.12 -7.90
C SER A 18 19.27 4.07 -6.74
N PHE A 19 20.29 4.68 -6.12
CA PHE A 19 20.11 5.70 -5.10
C PHE A 19 19.28 6.87 -5.61
N LEU A 20 19.62 7.41 -6.78
CA LEU A 20 18.91 8.53 -7.40
C LEU A 20 17.46 8.15 -7.72
N GLY A 21 17.24 6.99 -8.35
CA GLY A 21 15.91 6.50 -8.72
C GLY A 21 14.99 6.29 -7.51
N VAL A 22 15.49 5.62 -6.46
CA VAL A 22 14.74 5.38 -5.22
C VAL A 22 14.48 6.70 -4.48
N SER A 23 15.43 7.63 -4.46
CA SER A 23 15.26 8.94 -3.84
C SER A 23 14.20 9.78 -4.56
N MET A 24 14.21 9.80 -5.89
CA MET A 24 13.20 10.48 -6.69
C MET A 24 11.81 9.89 -6.48
N ALA A 25 11.70 8.56 -6.48
CA ALA A 25 10.46 7.87 -6.19
C ALA A 25 9.94 8.24 -4.79
N TYR A 26 10.81 8.20 -3.77
CA TYR A 26 10.45 8.58 -2.41
C TYR A 26 9.93 10.02 -2.31
N ALA A 27 10.66 10.98 -2.88
CA ALA A 27 10.24 12.38 -2.89
C ALA A 27 8.88 12.56 -3.57
N PHE A 28 8.64 11.85 -4.68
CA PHE A 28 7.35 11.89 -5.38
C PHE A 28 6.21 11.32 -4.52
N ILE A 29 6.40 10.14 -3.91
CA ILE A 29 5.39 9.50 -3.05
C ILE A 29 5.02 10.41 -1.89
N ILE A 30 6.02 10.93 -1.17
CA ILE A 30 5.81 11.81 -0.02
C ILE A 30 5.11 13.09 -0.47
N THR A 31 5.59 13.74 -1.53
CA THR A 31 4.99 14.98 -2.02
C THR A 31 3.54 14.76 -2.46
N GLY A 32 3.27 13.70 -3.22
CA GLY A 32 1.93 13.37 -3.71
C GLY A 32 0.95 13.11 -2.57
N ASN A 33 1.33 12.29 -1.59
CA ASN A 33 0.48 11.98 -0.46
C ASN A 33 0.29 13.16 0.50
N VAL A 34 1.33 13.96 0.75
CA VAL A 34 1.20 15.20 1.53
C VAL A 34 0.26 16.18 0.82
N LEU A 35 0.36 16.34 -0.50
CA LEU A 35 -0.55 17.20 -1.26
C LEU A 35 -2.02 16.74 -1.14
N ILE A 36 -2.28 15.44 -1.13
CA ILE A 36 -3.63 14.90 -0.90
C ILE A 36 -4.13 15.29 0.48
N VAL A 37 -3.35 15.01 1.53
CA VAL A 37 -3.72 15.32 2.93
C VAL A 37 -3.98 16.82 3.10
N VAL A 38 -3.08 17.68 2.60
CA VAL A 38 -3.21 19.14 2.67
C VAL A 38 -4.43 19.62 1.90
N SER A 39 -4.72 19.03 0.73
CA SER A 39 -5.89 19.41 -0.07
C SER A 39 -7.19 19.08 0.63
N ILE A 40 -7.27 17.90 1.27
CA ILE A 40 -8.43 17.49 2.06
C ILE A 40 -8.65 18.45 3.24
N GLN A 41 -7.57 18.84 3.94
CA GLN A 41 -7.66 19.76 5.09
C GLN A 41 -8.05 21.19 4.69
N ARG A 42 -7.64 21.66 3.50
CA ARG A 42 -7.84 23.05 3.06
C ARG A 42 -9.13 23.30 2.30
N GLU A 43 -9.74 22.28 1.71
CA GLU A 43 -10.95 22.40 0.91
C GLU A 43 -12.13 21.73 1.63
N ALA A 44 -13.00 22.54 2.23
CA ALA A 44 -14.17 22.06 2.98
C ALA A 44 -15.11 21.16 2.13
N ARG A 45 -15.12 21.34 0.80
CA ARG A 45 -15.89 20.47 -0.12
C ARG A 45 -15.42 19.02 -0.12
N LEU A 46 -14.17 18.77 0.29
CA LEU A 46 -13.61 17.44 0.42
C LEU A 46 -13.87 16.82 1.81
N HIS A 47 -14.57 17.48 2.73
CA HIS A 47 -14.92 16.90 4.04
C HIS A 47 -16.09 15.91 3.95
N VAL A 48 -15.97 14.91 3.07
CA VAL A 48 -16.88 13.77 2.96
C VAL A 48 -16.15 12.46 3.31
N PRO A 49 -16.85 11.43 3.81
CA PRO A 49 -16.25 10.18 4.28
C PRO A 49 -15.20 9.56 3.34
N MET A 50 -15.49 9.50 2.04
CA MET A 50 -14.57 8.97 1.02
C MET A 50 -13.18 9.63 1.05
N TYR A 51 -13.11 10.96 1.20
CA TYR A 51 -11.84 11.69 1.25
C TYR A 51 -11.16 11.57 2.60
N TYR A 52 -11.91 11.36 3.69
CA TYR A 52 -11.32 11.02 4.99
C TYR A 52 -10.56 9.68 4.92
N PHE A 53 -11.15 8.67 4.27
CA PHE A 53 -10.47 7.40 4.02
C PHE A 53 -9.25 7.58 3.11
N LEU A 54 -9.37 8.39 2.04
CA LEU A 54 -8.24 8.69 1.16
C LEU A 54 -7.08 9.40 1.90
N GLY A 55 -7.38 10.37 2.77
CA GLY A 55 -6.36 11.03 3.58
C GLY A 55 -5.68 10.07 4.56
N SER A 56 -6.44 9.14 5.12
CA SER A 56 -5.91 8.09 6.00
C SER A 56 -5.03 7.10 5.22
N LEU A 57 -5.46 6.71 4.01
CA LEU A 57 -4.67 5.90 3.07
C LEU A 57 -3.34 6.57 2.75
N SER A 58 -3.37 7.87 2.38
CA SER A 58 -2.16 8.65 2.13
C SER A 58 -1.22 8.73 3.35
N GLY A 59 -1.76 8.82 4.56
CA GLY A 59 -0.98 8.76 5.79
C GLY A 59 -0.30 7.39 5.98
N VAL A 60 -1.04 6.30 5.75
CA VAL A 60 -0.50 4.94 5.81
C VAL A 60 0.59 4.73 4.76
N GLU A 61 0.42 5.20 3.53
CA GLU A 61 1.43 5.13 2.47
C GLU A 61 2.72 5.91 2.82
N ILE A 62 2.59 7.09 3.43
CA ILE A 62 3.74 7.86 3.93
C ILE A 62 4.48 7.07 5.00
N CYS A 63 3.78 6.52 5.99
CA CYS A 63 4.39 5.73 7.05
C CYS A 63 5.06 4.46 6.49
N TYR A 64 4.36 3.74 5.61
CA TYR A 64 4.84 2.54 4.96
C TYR A 64 6.14 2.79 4.19
N THR A 65 6.18 3.86 3.39
CA THR A 65 7.38 4.22 2.63
C THR A 65 8.51 4.74 3.51
N ALA A 66 8.20 5.47 4.59
CA ALA A 66 9.20 5.95 5.54
C ALA A 66 9.87 4.81 6.35
N VAL A 67 9.20 3.67 6.53
CA VAL A 67 9.79 2.50 7.20
C VAL A 67 10.83 1.80 6.32
N VAL A 68 10.58 1.73 5.01
CA VAL A 68 11.41 0.92 4.09
C VAL A 68 12.44 1.75 3.34
N VAL A 69 12.03 2.87 2.76
CA VAL A 69 12.84 3.59 1.76
C VAL A 69 14.09 4.25 2.36
N PRO A 70 14.04 4.93 3.52
CA PRO A 70 15.24 5.47 4.15
C PRO A 70 16.29 4.40 4.45
N HIS A 71 15.84 3.21 4.83
CA HIS A 71 16.73 2.09 5.10
C HIS A 71 17.37 1.53 3.83
N ILE A 72 16.63 1.46 2.72
CA ILE A 72 17.19 1.11 1.40
C ILE A 72 18.24 2.15 0.96
N LEU A 73 17.93 3.43 1.12
CA LEU A 73 18.84 4.52 0.74
C LEU A 73 20.13 4.51 1.58
N ALA A 74 20.01 4.32 2.89
CA ALA A 74 21.16 4.24 3.80
C ALA A 74 22.08 3.06 3.43
N ASN A 75 21.52 1.87 3.22
CA ASN A 75 22.29 0.68 2.82
C ASN A 75 22.88 0.77 1.41
N THR A 76 22.34 1.65 0.56
CA THR A 76 22.95 1.94 -0.75
C THR A 76 24.25 2.73 -0.59
N LEU A 77 24.37 3.55 0.45
CA LEU A 77 25.53 4.41 0.71
C LEU A 77 26.58 3.74 1.63
N GLN A 78 26.16 2.86 2.53
CA GLN A 78 27.04 2.22 3.50
C GLN A 78 27.87 1.07 2.92
N SER A 79 29.08 0.90 3.46
CA SER A 79 29.99 -0.20 3.12
C SER A 79 29.55 -1.52 3.75
N GLU A 80 29.04 -1.47 4.97
CA GLU A 80 28.41 -2.60 5.68
C GLU A 80 26.89 -2.47 5.56
N LYS A 81 26.23 -3.51 5.05
CA LYS A 81 24.80 -3.51 4.75
C LYS A 81 24.09 -4.44 5.72
N THR A 82 24.20 -4.14 7.00
CA THR A 82 23.74 -5.02 8.07
C THR A 82 22.45 -4.50 8.71
N ILE A 83 21.59 -5.43 9.12
CA ILE A 83 20.44 -5.16 9.98
C ILE A 83 20.42 -6.15 11.13
N THR A 84 20.09 -5.66 12.32
CA THR A 84 19.91 -6.53 13.49
C THR A 84 18.65 -7.37 13.34
N LEU A 85 18.60 -8.55 13.98
CA LEU A 85 17.41 -9.40 14.00
C LEU A 85 16.14 -8.62 14.43
N LEU A 86 16.25 -7.80 15.48
CA LEU A 86 15.14 -6.99 15.97
C LEU A 86 14.78 -5.86 15.00
N GLY A 87 15.78 -5.22 14.37
CA GLY A 87 15.54 -4.24 13.30
C GLY A 87 14.77 -4.85 12.13
N CYS A 88 15.14 -6.07 11.74
CA CYS A 88 14.47 -6.81 10.69
C CYS A 88 13.02 -7.17 11.04
N ALA A 89 12.79 -7.68 12.25
CA ALA A 89 11.45 -8.00 12.74
C ALA A 89 10.55 -6.76 12.81
N THR A 90 11.04 -5.66 13.39
CA THR A 90 10.29 -4.41 13.50
C THR A 90 9.96 -3.82 12.12
N GLN A 91 10.92 -3.81 11.19
CA GLN A 91 10.68 -3.38 9.82
C GLN A 91 9.58 -4.23 9.15
N MET A 92 9.61 -5.56 9.30
CA MET A 92 8.59 -6.46 8.75
C MET A 92 7.20 -6.23 9.36
N VAL A 93 7.09 -6.05 10.69
CA VAL A 93 5.81 -5.79 11.35
C VAL A 93 5.16 -4.53 10.77
N PHE A 94 5.90 -3.42 10.71
CA PHE A 94 5.35 -2.18 10.18
C PHE A 94 5.08 -2.26 8.67
N PHE A 95 5.98 -2.87 7.89
CA PHE A 95 5.81 -3.02 6.46
C PHE A 95 4.56 -3.83 6.09
N ILE A 96 4.44 -5.04 6.63
CA ILE A 96 3.33 -5.96 6.37
C ILE A 96 2.05 -5.42 6.98
N GLY A 97 2.13 -4.85 8.19
CA GLY A 97 0.96 -4.34 8.89
C GLY A 97 0.35 -3.12 8.22
N LEU A 98 1.17 -2.15 7.80
CA LEU A 98 0.70 -0.96 7.07
C LEU A 98 0.23 -1.32 5.65
N GLY A 99 0.90 -2.26 4.97
CA GLY A 99 0.42 -2.78 3.69
C GLY A 99 -0.92 -3.53 3.80
N SER A 100 -1.15 -4.26 4.90
CA SER A 100 -2.44 -4.88 5.18
C SER A 100 -3.52 -3.84 5.49
N ALA A 101 -3.17 -2.81 6.26
CA ALA A 101 -4.06 -1.70 6.57
C ALA A 101 -4.51 -0.96 5.31
N ASP A 102 -3.61 -0.76 4.34
CA ASP A 102 -3.90 -0.19 3.02
C ASP A 102 -5.02 -0.98 2.32
N CYS A 103 -4.86 -2.31 2.21
CA CYS A 103 -5.87 -3.19 1.62
C CYS A 103 -7.23 -3.12 2.34
N PHE A 104 -7.24 -3.07 3.68
CA PHE A 104 -8.48 -2.91 4.45
C PHE A 104 -9.11 -1.52 4.28
N ILE A 105 -8.33 -0.45 4.18
CA ILE A 105 -8.85 0.89 3.91
C ILE A 105 -9.47 0.94 2.50
N LEU A 106 -8.86 0.31 1.50
CA LEU A 106 -9.48 0.16 0.17
C LEU A 106 -10.83 -0.61 0.24
N ALA A 107 -10.92 -1.65 1.07
CA ALA A 107 -12.20 -2.33 1.30
C ALA A 107 -13.24 -1.43 1.96
N VAL A 108 -12.84 -0.62 2.94
CA VAL A 108 -13.71 0.38 3.58
C VAL A 108 -14.17 1.45 2.57
N MET A 109 -13.29 1.90 1.67
CA MET A 109 -13.65 2.82 0.59
C MET A 109 -14.65 2.20 -0.40
N ALA A 110 -14.51 0.90 -0.72
CA ALA A 110 -15.51 0.17 -1.50
C ALA A 110 -16.87 0.10 -0.77
N TYR A 111 -16.83 -0.13 0.54
CA TYR A 111 -18.03 -0.16 1.39
C TYR A 111 -18.73 1.20 1.47
N ASP A 112 -17.97 2.30 1.62
CA ASP A 112 -18.52 3.67 1.54
C ASP A 112 -19.27 3.92 0.25
N ARG A 113 -18.65 3.56 -0.89
CA ARG A 113 -19.29 3.68 -2.20
C ARG A 113 -20.54 2.82 -2.32
N TYR A 114 -20.53 1.63 -1.74
CA TYR A 114 -21.69 0.75 -1.69
C TYR A 114 -22.84 1.42 -0.93
N VAL A 115 -22.61 1.92 0.28
CA VAL A 115 -23.66 2.59 1.08
C VAL A 115 -24.17 3.85 0.37
N ALA A 116 -23.27 4.64 -0.21
CA ALA A 116 -23.64 5.88 -0.92
C ALA A 116 -24.53 5.64 -2.15
N ILE A 117 -24.32 4.54 -2.88
CA ILE A 117 -25.05 4.23 -4.12
C ILE A 117 -26.32 3.40 -3.85
N CYS A 118 -26.22 2.39 -2.99
CA CYS A 118 -27.31 1.45 -2.73
C CYS A 118 -28.31 2.00 -1.70
N HIS A 119 -27.86 2.85 -0.77
CA HIS A 119 -28.68 3.39 0.33
C HIS A 119 -28.54 4.91 0.48
N PRO A 120 -28.81 5.71 -0.57
CA PRO A 120 -28.52 7.15 -0.58
C PRO A 120 -29.25 7.95 0.51
N LEU A 121 -30.48 7.56 0.89
CA LEU A 121 -31.25 8.24 1.94
C LEU A 121 -30.73 7.95 3.35
N GLN A 122 -30.10 6.79 3.56
CA GLN A 122 -29.58 6.36 4.86
C GLN A 122 -28.08 6.66 5.00
N TYR A 123 -27.39 7.01 3.91
CA TYR A 123 -25.97 7.32 3.89
C TYR A 123 -25.51 8.25 5.02
N PRO A 124 -26.13 9.43 5.28
CA PRO A 124 -25.66 10.32 6.34
C PRO A 124 -25.87 9.76 7.76
N LEU A 125 -26.77 8.79 7.93
CA LEU A 125 -27.02 8.12 9.23
C LEU A 125 -26.03 6.97 9.45
N ILE A 126 -25.64 6.28 8.37
CA ILE A 126 -24.72 5.13 8.43
C ILE A 126 -23.27 5.61 8.47
N MET A 127 -22.87 6.47 7.53
CA MET A 127 -21.50 6.95 7.36
C MET A 127 -21.26 8.28 8.09
N THR A 128 -21.28 8.20 9.42
CA THR A 128 -20.87 9.31 10.29
C THR A 128 -19.34 9.36 10.44
N LEU A 129 -18.79 10.52 10.80
CA LEU A 129 -17.35 10.66 11.05
C LEU A 129 -16.84 9.67 12.10
N THR A 130 -17.61 9.43 13.17
CA THR A 130 -17.28 8.44 14.20
C THR A 130 -17.13 7.04 13.64
N VAL A 131 -18.02 6.63 12.73
CA VAL A 131 -17.92 5.33 12.05
C VAL A 131 -16.69 5.31 11.14
N CYS A 132 -16.42 6.39 10.40
CA CYS A 132 -15.24 6.49 9.55
C CYS A 132 -13.93 6.33 10.35
N VAL A 133 -13.80 7.03 11.48
CA VAL A 133 -12.64 6.91 12.39
C VAL A 133 -12.51 5.47 12.89
N ARG A 134 -13.60 4.85 13.35
CA ARG A 134 -13.59 3.46 13.84
C ARG A 134 -13.16 2.47 12.76
N LEU A 135 -13.63 2.64 11.53
CA LEU A 135 -13.25 1.79 10.41
C LEU A 135 -11.76 1.93 10.08
N VAL A 136 -11.22 3.15 10.05
CA VAL A 136 -9.78 3.38 9.84
C VAL A 136 -8.94 2.75 10.94
N VAL A 137 -9.30 2.98 12.20
CA VAL A 137 -8.61 2.39 13.35
C VAL A 137 -8.66 0.87 13.31
N ALA A 138 -9.83 0.29 13.00
CA ALA A 138 -9.98 -1.16 12.87
C ALA A 138 -9.10 -1.73 11.75
N SER A 139 -9.02 -1.07 10.58
CA SER A 139 -8.15 -1.47 9.48
C SER A 139 -6.68 -1.49 9.89
N VAL A 140 -6.20 -0.43 10.56
CA VAL A 140 -4.80 -0.33 11.01
C VAL A 140 -4.49 -1.35 12.11
N VAL A 141 -5.34 -1.47 13.12
CA VAL A 141 -5.17 -2.42 14.23
C VAL A 141 -5.17 -3.85 13.72
N THR A 142 -6.11 -4.20 12.83
CA THR A 142 -6.19 -5.55 12.25
C THR A 142 -4.95 -5.85 11.42
N GLY A 143 -4.49 -4.92 10.58
CA GLY A 143 -3.27 -5.09 9.80
C GLY A 143 -2.03 -5.32 10.68
N LEU A 144 -1.84 -4.48 11.70
CA LEU A 144 -0.74 -4.61 12.65
C LEU A 144 -0.81 -5.92 13.44
N PHE A 145 -2.00 -6.31 13.92
CA PHE A 145 -2.19 -7.55 14.65
C PHE A 145 -1.83 -8.79 13.80
N LEU A 146 -2.32 -8.86 12.56
CA LEU A 146 -1.99 -9.95 11.64
C LEU A 146 -0.49 -10.00 11.34
N SER A 147 0.14 -8.84 11.11
CA SER A 147 1.58 -8.76 10.86
C SER A 147 2.41 -9.19 12.06
N LEU A 148 2.01 -8.81 13.28
CA LEU A 148 2.71 -9.18 14.51
C LEU A 148 2.66 -10.69 14.72
N GLN A 149 1.48 -11.31 14.53
CA GLN A 149 1.33 -12.75 14.64
C GLN A 149 2.21 -13.50 13.62
N LEU A 150 2.23 -13.02 12.37
CA LEU A 150 3.03 -13.60 11.31
C LEU A 150 4.53 -13.48 11.60
N VAL A 151 5.00 -12.28 11.96
CA VAL A 151 6.42 -12.04 12.24
C VAL A 151 6.86 -12.77 13.50
N ALA A 152 6.06 -12.77 14.57
CA ALA A 152 6.37 -13.52 15.78
C ALA A 152 6.50 -15.03 15.50
N PHE A 153 5.64 -15.57 14.65
CA PHE A 153 5.75 -16.96 14.19
C PHE A 153 7.05 -17.22 13.44
N ILE A 154 7.39 -16.40 12.43
CA ILE A 154 8.62 -16.55 11.64
C ILE A 154 9.86 -16.50 12.54
N PHE A 155 9.94 -15.51 13.44
CA PHE A 155 11.11 -15.31 14.30
C PHE A 155 11.17 -16.27 15.49
N SER A 156 10.13 -17.06 15.74
CA SER A 156 10.17 -18.17 16.71
C SER A 156 10.88 -19.41 16.17
N LEU A 157 11.10 -19.50 14.85
CA LEU A 157 11.74 -20.63 14.20
C LEU A 157 13.28 -20.54 14.27
N PRO A 158 13.99 -21.68 14.29
CA PRO A 158 15.46 -21.69 14.31
C PRO A 158 16.02 -21.27 12.94
N PHE A 159 17.01 -20.36 12.93
CA PHE A 159 17.69 -19.90 11.71
C PHE A 159 18.97 -20.71 11.44
N CYS A 160 19.14 -21.16 10.18
CA CYS A 160 20.30 -21.93 9.73
C CYS A 160 21.33 -21.00 9.10
N GLN A 161 22.58 -21.04 9.57
CA GLN A 161 23.58 -20.04 9.20
C GLN A 161 23.89 -19.99 7.69
N ALA A 162 23.60 -18.85 7.07
CA ALA A 162 24.54 -17.96 6.38
C ALA A 162 23.80 -16.61 6.19
N PRO A 163 24.27 -15.47 6.74
CA PRO A 163 23.45 -14.28 6.99
C PRO A 163 23.24 -13.42 5.73
N GLY A 164 22.90 -14.01 4.60
CA GLY A 164 22.74 -13.30 3.33
C GLY A 164 21.29 -13.15 2.92
N ILE A 165 20.70 -11.97 3.10
CA ILE A 165 19.38 -11.65 2.56
C ILE A 165 19.56 -11.18 1.11
N GLN A 166 19.08 -11.96 0.13
CA GLN A 166 19.08 -11.56 -1.29
C GLN A 166 17.94 -10.59 -1.62
N HIS A 167 17.75 -9.58 -0.79
CA HIS A 167 16.69 -8.57 -0.89
C HIS A 167 17.19 -7.21 -0.42
N PHE A 168 16.52 -6.11 -0.77
CA PHE A 168 16.93 -4.76 -0.34
C PHE A 168 16.50 -4.44 1.10
N PHE A 169 15.52 -5.18 1.62
CA PHE A 169 14.90 -5.00 2.93
C PHE A 169 14.38 -6.34 3.44
N CYS A 170 14.09 -6.44 4.73
CA CYS A 170 13.49 -7.65 5.31
C CYS A 170 12.05 -7.89 4.85
N ASP A 171 11.81 -9.04 4.23
CA ASP A 171 10.51 -9.48 3.74
C ASP A 171 10.31 -10.98 4.03
N VAL A 172 9.07 -11.47 3.90
CA VAL A 172 8.70 -12.83 4.30
C VAL A 172 9.44 -13.92 3.50
N PRO A 173 9.43 -13.93 2.15
CA PRO A 173 10.12 -14.98 1.39
C PRO A 173 11.64 -15.09 1.66
N PRO A 174 12.43 -13.98 1.66
CA PRO A 174 13.87 -14.09 1.89
C PRO A 174 14.26 -14.37 3.34
N ILE A 175 13.38 -14.15 4.32
CA ILE A 175 13.61 -14.56 5.72
C ILE A 175 13.26 -16.03 5.92
N MET A 176 12.18 -16.51 5.29
CA MET A 176 11.80 -17.93 5.35
C MET A 176 12.86 -18.86 4.76
N SER A 177 13.59 -18.44 3.72
CA SER A 177 14.68 -19.24 3.15
C SER A 177 15.90 -19.41 4.07
N LEU A 178 16.00 -18.63 5.15
CA LEU A 178 17.07 -18.70 6.15
C LEU A 178 16.70 -19.59 7.35
N VAL A 179 15.46 -20.08 7.43
CA VAL A 179 14.96 -20.91 8.53
C VAL A 179 15.42 -22.37 8.35
N CYS A 180 15.94 -22.98 9.42
CA CYS A 180 16.40 -24.38 9.44
C CYS A 180 15.29 -25.42 9.28
N ALA A 181 14.04 -25.03 9.58
CA ALA A 181 12.92 -25.95 9.58
C ALA A 181 12.54 -26.32 8.14
N ASN A 182 13.08 -27.44 7.65
CA ASN A 182 12.67 -28.12 6.41
C ASN A 182 11.24 -28.68 6.52
N SER A 183 10.26 -27.81 6.76
CA SER A 183 8.88 -28.20 6.93
C SER A 183 8.04 -27.33 6.01
N HIS A 184 7.72 -27.89 4.84
CA HIS A 184 6.66 -27.44 3.94
C HIS A 184 5.42 -26.91 4.68
N PHE A 185 5.13 -27.46 5.86
CA PHE A 185 4.05 -27.01 6.75
C PHE A 185 4.18 -25.54 7.22
N HIS A 186 5.38 -25.07 7.57
CA HIS A 186 5.59 -23.68 8.03
C HIS A 186 5.49 -22.70 6.87
N GLU A 187 6.10 -23.03 5.72
CA GLU A 187 5.96 -22.26 4.48
C GLU A 187 4.50 -22.18 4.03
N LEU A 188 3.78 -23.31 4.08
CA LEU A 188 2.36 -23.35 3.75
C LEU A 188 1.53 -22.50 4.72
N SER A 189 1.84 -22.54 6.02
CA SER A 189 1.13 -21.73 7.02
C SER A 189 1.32 -20.23 6.79
N VAL A 190 2.54 -19.81 6.47
CA VAL A 190 2.89 -18.43 6.12
C VAL A 190 2.19 -18.01 4.82
N LEU A 191 2.20 -18.87 3.81
CA LEU A 191 1.52 -18.63 2.53
C LEU A 191 0.01 -18.49 2.71
N VAL A 192 -0.61 -19.37 3.50
CA VAL A 192 -2.05 -19.30 3.82
C VAL A 192 -2.38 -18.02 4.56
N ALA A 193 -1.59 -17.65 5.58
CA ALA A 193 -1.81 -16.42 6.34
C ALA A 193 -1.71 -15.17 5.44
N ALA A 194 -0.66 -15.08 4.62
CA ALA A 194 -0.49 -13.99 3.65
C ALA A 194 -1.63 -13.96 2.62
N THR A 195 -2.04 -15.12 2.12
CA THR A 195 -3.15 -15.22 1.14
C THR A 195 -4.46 -14.77 1.77
N LEU A 196 -4.77 -15.18 3.00
CA LEU A 196 -5.98 -14.78 3.71
C LEU A 196 -6.00 -13.27 3.98
N ALA A 197 -4.87 -12.69 4.38
CA ALA A 197 -4.75 -11.25 4.63
C ALA A 197 -5.07 -10.39 3.39
N ILE A 198 -4.80 -10.90 2.19
CA ILE A 198 -5.12 -10.24 0.91
C ILE A 198 -6.51 -10.63 0.40
N ALA A 199 -6.91 -11.90 0.54
CA ALA A 199 -8.17 -12.42 0.03
C ALA A 199 -9.38 -11.81 0.74
N VAL A 200 -9.32 -11.64 2.07
CA VAL A 200 -10.42 -11.03 2.84
C VAL A 200 -10.79 -9.63 2.33
N PRO A 201 -9.87 -8.65 2.26
CA PRO A 201 -10.21 -7.33 1.70
C PRO A 201 -10.61 -7.41 0.23
N PHE A 202 -10.02 -8.31 -0.57
CA PHE A 202 -10.44 -8.52 -1.96
C PHE A 202 -11.91 -8.93 -2.06
N PHE A 203 -12.35 -9.93 -1.28
CA PHE A 203 -13.73 -10.38 -1.30
C PHE A 203 -14.69 -9.30 -0.82
N LEU A 204 -14.32 -8.53 0.21
CA LEU A 204 -15.13 -7.39 0.66
C LEU A 204 -15.31 -6.34 -0.44
N ILE A 205 -14.25 -6.04 -1.18
CA ILE A 205 -14.30 -5.13 -2.34
C ILE A 205 -15.19 -5.74 -3.44
N ALA A 206 -14.95 -6.99 -3.82
CA ALA A 206 -15.68 -7.67 -4.88
C ALA A 206 -17.19 -7.74 -4.59
N THR A 207 -17.56 -8.12 -3.37
CA THR A 207 -18.96 -8.16 -2.92
C THR A 207 -19.58 -6.76 -2.93
N SER A 208 -18.90 -5.74 -2.42
CA SER A 208 -19.38 -4.35 -2.44
C SER A 208 -19.66 -3.89 -3.87
N TYR A 209 -18.74 -4.17 -4.80
CA TYR A 209 -18.89 -3.80 -6.21
C TYR A 209 -19.93 -4.63 -6.96
N ALA A 210 -20.10 -5.91 -6.64
CA ALA A 210 -21.18 -6.71 -7.18
C ALA A 210 -22.54 -6.08 -6.85
N PHE A 211 -22.75 -5.68 -5.59
CA PHE A 211 -23.97 -4.98 -5.20
C PHE A 211 -24.10 -3.61 -5.89
N ILE A 212 -23.03 -2.82 -5.97
CA ILE A 212 -23.04 -1.53 -6.70
C ILE A 212 -23.47 -1.74 -8.15
N VAL A 213 -22.89 -2.72 -8.86
CA VAL A 213 -23.25 -3.02 -10.25
C VAL A 213 -24.72 -3.41 -10.35
N THR A 214 -25.22 -4.27 -9.47
CA THR A 214 -26.65 -4.63 -9.48
C THR A 214 -27.57 -3.43 -9.25
N ALA A 215 -27.21 -2.53 -8.34
CA ALA A 215 -27.97 -1.30 -8.08
C ALA A 215 -27.94 -0.37 -9.30
N VAL A 216 -26.78 -0.16 -9.92
CA VAL A 216 -26.60 0.67 -11.11
C VAL A 216 -27.38 0.12 -12.31
N LEU A 217 -27.40 -1.20 -12.52
CA LEU A 217 -28.19 -1.83 -13.57
C LEU A 217 -29.70 -1.63 -13.37
N LYS A 218 -30.16 -1.51 -12.12
CA LYS A 218 -31.56 -1.21 -11.78
C LYS A 218 -31.92 0.28 -11.90
N MET A 219 -30.94 1.18 -12.03
CA MET A 219 -31.20 2.62 -12.16
C MET A 219 -31.81 2.97 -13.53
N ARG A 220 -32.99 3.59 -13.52
CA ARG A 220 -33.66 4.06 -14.75
C ARG A 220 -32.99 5.28 -15.39
N SER A 221 -32.30 6.12 -14.61
CA SER A 221 -31.65 7.33 -15.11
C SER A 221 -30.27 7.04 -15.72
N ALA A 222 -30.08 7.37 -17.00
CA ALA A 222 -28.79 7.29 -17.68
C ALA A 222 -27.75 8.24 -17.06
N ALA A 223 -28.18 9.42 -16.59
CA ALA A 223 -27.31 10.36 -15.88
C ALA A 223 -26.84 9.79 -14.53
N GLY A 224 -27.74 9.12 -13.79
CA GLY A 224 -27.41 8.44 -12.53
C GLY A 224 -26.39 7.31 -12.73
N ARG A 225 -26.58 6.49 -13.76
CA ARG A 225 -25.63 5.43 -14.14
C ARG A 225 -24.25 5.99 -14.47
N ARG A 226 -24.19 7.02 -15.32
CA ARG A 226 -22.92 7.67 -15.71
C ARG A 226 -22.19 8.26 -14.50
N ARG A 227 -22.91 8.88 -13.57
CA ARG A 227 -22.34 9.43 -12.33
C ARG A 227 -21.75 8.33 -11.46
N ALA A 228 -22.48 7.22 -11.23
CA ALA A 228 -21.99 6.08 -10.44
C ALA A 228 -20.72 5.47 -11.03
N PHE A 229 -20.67 5.21 -12.34
CA PHE A 229 -19.47 4.70 -13.01
C PHE A 229 -18.28 5.66 -12.91
N SER A 230 -18.52 6.95 -13.10
CA SER A 230 -17.47 7.98 -13.00
C SER A 230 -16.88 8.04 -11.59
N THR A 231 -17.71 7.94 -10.55
CA THR A 231 -17.21 7.99 -9.17
C THR A 231 -16.42 6.71 -8.86
N CYS A 232 -16.93 5.54 -9.24
CA CYS A 232 -16.32 4.24 -8.95
C CYS A 232 -15.04 3.92 -9.73
N SER A 233 -14.86 4.52 -10.92
CA SER A 233 -13.75 4.18 -11.82
C SER A 233 -12.37 4.43 -11.22
N SER A 234 -12.19 5.53 -10.48
CA SER A 234 -10.91 5.86 -9.83
C SER A 234 -10.50 4.77 -8.83
N HIS A 235 -11.41 4.42 -7.93
CA HIS A 235 -11.18 3.39 -6.92
C HIS A 235 -10.96 2.00 -7.55
N LEU A 236 -11.77 1.61 -8.54
CA LEU A 236 -11.54 0.35 -9.27
C LEU A 236 -10.19 0.32 -9.99
N THR A 237 -9.72 1.45 -10.52
CA THR A 237 -8.40 1.51 -11.17
C THR A 237 -7.29 1.24 -10.15
N VAL A 238 -7.38 1.84 -8.96
CA VAL A 238 -6.44 1.61 -7.85
C VAL A 238 -6.46 0.16 -7.39
N VAL A 239 -7.66 -0.39 -7.13
CA VAL A 239 -7.81 -1.80 -6.73
C VAL A 239 -7.25 -2.74 -7.79
N SER A 240 -7.58 -2.54 -9.07
CA SER A 240 -7.08 -3.41 -10.15
C SER A 240 -5.56 -3.35 -10.28
N LEU A 241 -4.95 -2.18 -10.10
CA LEU A 241 -3.49 -2.04 -10.12
C LEU A 241 -2.86 -2.72 -8.90
N GLN A 242 -3.40 -2.47 -7.69
CA GLN A 242 -2.90 -3.06 -6.46
C GLN A 242 -2.92 -4.59 -6.50
N TYR A 243 -4.10 -5.18 -6.73
CA TYR A 243 -4.24 -6.64 -6.74
C TYR A 243 -3.66 -7.27 -8.01
N GLY A 244 -3.64 -6.57 -9.15
CA GLY A 244 -3.00 -7.04 -10.37
C GLY A 244 -1.48 -7.12 -10.24
N CYS A 245 -0.84 -6.13 -9.61
CA CYS A 245 0.59 -6.16 -9.29
C CYS A 245 0.91 -7.29 -8.31
N CYS A 246 0.12 -7.46 -7.24
CA CYS A 246 0.29 -8.58 -6.32
C CYS A 246 0.18 -9.94 -7.05
N ALA A 247 -0.86 -10.13 -7.87
CA ALA A 247 -1.05 -11.36 -8.62
C ALA A 247 0.12 -11.65 -9.58
N PHE A 248 0.64 -10.63 -10.27
CA PHE A 248 1.79 -10.77 -11.16
C PHE A 248 3.06 -11.21 -10.43
N VAL A 249 3.28 -10.71 -9.21
CA VAL A 249 4.45 -11.08 -8.40
C VAL A 249 4.32 -12.49 -7.84
N TYR A 250 3.16 -12.85 -7.29
CA TYR A 250 2.99 -14.13 -6.58
C TYR A 250 2.68 -15.33 -7.50
N LEU A 251 2.07 -15.12 -8.68
CA LEU A 251 1.76 -16.20 -9.62
C LEU A 251 2.89 -16.46 -10.63
N ARG A 252 4.02 -15.76 -10.50
CA ARG A 252 5.17 -15.92 -11.40
C ARG A 252 5.84 -17.29 -11.17
N PRO A 253 5.97 -18.14 -12.20
CA PRO A 253 6.57 -19.46 -12.04
C PRO A 253 8.05 -19.37 -11.65
N SER A 254 8.49 -20.28 -10.77
CA SER A 254 9.87 -20.37 -10.25
C SER A 254 10.93 -20.48 -11.35
N SER A 255 10.57 -20.99 -12.54
CA SER A 255 11.45 -21.11 -13.72
C SER A 255 11.80 -19.77 -14.39
N SER A 256 11.11 -18.67 -14.05
CA SER A 256 11.34 -17.32 -14.60
C SER A 256 12.11 -16.40 -13.64
N HIS A 257 12.62 -16.94 -12.53
CA HIS A 257 13.32 -16.17 -11.50
C HIS A 257 14.75 -15.86 -11.94
N HIS A 258 15.11 -14.57 -11.89
CA HIS A 258 16.45 -14.08 -12.17
C HIS A 258 16.81 -13.06 -11.09
N PRO A 259 17.93 -13.23 -10.34
CA PRO A 259 18.20 -12.43 -9.14
C PRO A 259 18.16 -10.91 -9.35
N ARG A 260 18.64 -10.41 -10.50
CA ARG A 260 18.58 -8.97 -10.85
C ARG A 260 17.19 -8.49 -11.25
N GLN A 261 16.35 -9.38 -11.81
CA GLN A 261 15.00 -9.06 -12.24
C GLN A 261 14.03 -9.08 -11.05
N ASP A 262 14.21 -10.03 -10.12
CA ASP A 262 13.41 -10.15 -8.90
C ASP A 262 13.66 -8.96 -7.94
N GLN A 263 14.86 -8.39 -7.97
CA GLN A 263 15.23 -7.12 -7.30
C GLN A 263 14.46 -5.91 -7.85
N LEU A 264 14.35 -5.77 -9.19
CA LEU A 264 13.58 -4.70 -9.82
C LEU A 264 12.08 -4.89 -9.58
N ILE A 265 11.60 -6.13 -9.66
CA ILE A 265 10.20 -6.49 -9.36
C ILE A 265 9.87 -6.17 -7.91
N SER A 266 10.81 -6.37 -6.97
CA SER A 266 10.68 -5.97 -5.57
C SER A 266 10.44 -4.50 -5.37
N LEU A 267 11.26 -3.67 -6.00
CA LEU A 267 11.08 -2.22 -5.97
C LEU A 267 9.76 -1.80 -6.65
N VAL A 268 9.37 -2.45 -7.73
CA VAL A 268 8.12 -2.14 -8.47
C VAL A 268 6.88 -2.51 -7.67
N TYR A 269 6.81 -3.66 -6.98
CA TYR A 269 5.64 -3.96 -6.16
C TYR A 269 5.62 -3.19 -4.85
N THR A 270 6.79 -2.85 -4.29
CA THR A 270 6.91 -2.10 -3.03
C THR A 270 6.61 -0.61 -3.23
N LEU A 271 7.07 -0.03 -4.33
CA LEU A 271 6.93 1.41 -4.59
C LEU A 271 5.84 1.73 -5.61
N GLY A 272 5.43 0.77 -6.44
CA GLY A 272 4.50 1.00 -7.55
C GLY A 272 3.14 1.48 -7.07
N THR A 273 2.55 0.82 -6.08
CA THR A 273 1.26 1.22 -5.52
C THR A 273 1.29 2.60 -4.89
N PRO A 274 2.20 2.91 -3.94
CA PRO A 274 2.25 4.25 -3.35
C PRO A 274 2.69 5.34 -4.35
N LEU A 275 3.32 5.00 -5.48
CA LEU A 275 3.56 5.93 -6.60
C LEU A 275 2.29 6.21 -7.40
N LEU A 276 1.50 5.17 -7.68
CA LEU A 276 0.35 5.24 -8.56
C LEU A 276 -0.90 5.78 -7.85
N ASN A 277 -1.09 5.49 -6.56
CA ASN A 277 -2.26 5.90 -5.80
C ASN A 277 -2.45 7.43 -5.81
N PRO A 278 -1.41 8.25 -5.54
CA PRO A 278 -1.54 9.69 -5.67
C PRO A 278 -1.86 10.14 -7.09
N LEU A 279 -1.22 9.58 -8.12
CA LEU A 279 -1.49 9.94 -9.51
C LEU A 279 -2.93 9.64 -9.91
N ILE A 280 -3.47 8.49 -9.52
CA ILE A 280 -4.81 8.08 -9.90
C ILE A 280 -5.86 8.93 -9.18
N TYR A 281 -5.73 9.11 -7.86
CA TYR A 281 -6.68 9.90 -7.09
C TYR A 281 -6.60 11.40 -7.41
N THR A 282 -5.45 11.92 -7.83
CA THR A 282 -5.32 13.35 -8.20
C THR A 282 -5.67 13.63 -9.65
N LEU A 283 -5.32 12.77 -10.61
CA LEU A 283 -5.54 13.03 -12.04
C LEU A 283 -6.94 12.61 -12.51
N ARG A 284 -7.50 11.50 -11.98
CA ARG A 284 -8.83 11.02 -12.40
C ARG A 284 -9.98 11.57 -11.58
N ASN A 285 -9.74 12.12 -10.38
CA ASN A 285 -10.80 12.74 -9.60
C ASN A 285 -10.80 14.26 -9.83
N SER A 286 -11.84 14.76 -10.52
CA SER A 286 -11.97 16.18 -10.85
C SER A 286 -12.07 17.10 -9.63
N GLU A 287 -12.64 16.63 -8.52
CA GLU A 287 -12.73 17.39 -7.26
C GLU A 287 -11.36 17.51 -6.61
N MET A 288 -10.61 16.40 -6.53
CA MET A 288 -9.24 16.40 -6.01
C MET A 288 -8.30 17.24 -6.88
N LYS A 289 -8.39 17.10 -8.21
CA LYS A 289 -7.63 17.92 -9.16
C LYS A 289 -7.88 19.42 -8.95
N GLY A 290 -9.15 19.80 -8.75
CA GLY A 290 -9.54 21.18 -8.48
C GLY A 290 -8.99 21.70 -7.15
N ALA A 291 -9.05 20.89 -6.09
CA ALA A 291 -8.52 21.26 -4.78
C ALA A 291 -7.00 21.47 -4.81
N ILE A 292 -6.26 20.53 -5.42
CA ILE A 292 -4.80 20.64 -5.57
C ILE A 292 -4.43 21.88 -6.39
N GLY A 293 -5.14 22.13 -7.50
CA GLY A 293 -4.93 23.34 -8.31
C GLY A 293 -5.05 24.63 -7.49
N LYS A 294 -6.02 24.71 -6.58
CA LYS A 294 -6.18 25.86 -5.67
C LYS A 294 -5.06 25.96 -4.63
N VAL A 295 -4.63 24.82 -4.07
CA VAL A 295 -3.51 24.79 -3.09
C VAL A 295 -2.22 25.26 -3.75
N LEU A 296 -1.91 24.76 -4.94
CA LEU A 296 -0.73 25.17 -5.71
C LEU A 296 -0.80 26.64 -6.11
N ALA A 297 -1.96 27.13 -6.57
CA ALA A 297 -2.13 28.54 -6.92
C ALA A 297 -1.94 29.48 -5.71
N ARG A 298 -2.45 29.11 -4.53
CA ARG A 298 -2.25 29.88 -3.28
C ARG A 298 -0.79 29.91 -2.84
N ASN A 299 -0.08 28.78 -2.96
CA ASN A 299 1.34 28.72 -2.58
C ASN A 299 2.24 29.44 -3.60
N CYS A 300 1.91 29.42 -4.91
CA CYS A 300 2.60 30.23 -5.92
C CYS A 300 2.36 31.74 -5.75
N GLY A 301 1.19 32.13 -5.24
CA GLY A 301 0.91 33.52 -4.86
C GLY A 301 1.73 34.00 -3.66
N PHE A 302 2.09 33.09 -2.75
CA PHE A 302 2.90 33.39 -1.56
C PHE A 302 4.41 33.47 -1.84
N LEU A 303 4.88 32.86 -2.94
CA LEU A 303 6.28 32.97 -3.41
C LEU A 303 6.52 34.20 -4.29
N ARG A 304 5.48 35.01 -4.55
CA ARG A 304 5.51 36.19 -5.42
C ARG A 304 5.20 37.51 -4.69
N GLY A 305 4.98 37.47 -3.38
CA GLY A 305 4.81 38.64 -2.52
C GLY A 305 5.95 38.73 -1.51
#